data_AF-A0A7S9L1T5-F1
#
_entry.id   AF-A0A7S9L1T5-F1
#
_cell.length_a   1.000
_cell.length_b   1.000
_cell.length_c   1.000
_cell.angle_alpha   90.00
_cell.angle_beta   90.00
_cell.angle_gamma   90.00
#
_symmetry.space_group_name_H-M   'P 1'
#
loop_
_entity.id
_entity.type
_entity.pdbx_description
1 polymer ?
#
loop_
_entity_poly.entity_id
_entity_poly.type
_entity_poly.pdbx_seq_one_letter_code
_entity_poly.pdbx_strand_id
1 'polypeptide(L)'
;MIEETENIETVEDLLHFEGLQEETDDYNELPPEDIVAYNELRSCADLLRMYQSGQLEIKPDFQRDIVWSNTMQTRLVDSVVKQLPIPSLCISLDYKTQERFVIDGLQRISSIVKFLDAEVTNEWKLSKLEDIDDRISGKTNVFIKIRYNDLYTKVQNTVLPITVLRCDYSKKSHMNYLFTIFHRLNTGGSKLSNQEIRNCIYNGSFNTFLKKAVTSDIYTSVFDVHPQQIDRFSNEELVLRFIAFTYNVTSYKGQLAKFLNEFMDHNKRATLEKIDEYMDLFTRTMSILYVRILQNNPIQRLSKATTEALFVGIARNINALEQIQEDDELMAKYHDLLEDQLFSLDSLKEGLAQKDKVITRINRAIEIFS
;
A
#
# COMPACT_ATOMS: atom_id res chain seq x y z
N MET A 1 -6.64 22.12 6.89
CA MET A 1 -6.73 22.46 5.45
C MET A 1 -6.51 23.94 5.15
N ILE A 2 -7.40 24.89 5.48
CA ILE A 2 -7.15 26.32 5.13
C ILE A 2 -5.95 26.91 5.90
N GLU A 3 -5.80 26.59 7.20
CA GLU A 3 -4.65 27.04 8.01
C GLU A 3 -3.33 26.33 7.67
N GLU A 4 -3.35 25.21 6.94
CA GLU A 4 -2.12 24.46 6.57
C GLU A 4 -1.55 24.90 5.22
N THR A 5 -2.39 25.45 4.33
CA THR A 5 -1.94 25.94 3.01
C THR A 5 -1.16 27.26 3.08
N GLU A 6 -1.28 28.02 4.17
CA GLU A 6 -0.60 29.31 4.35
C GLU A 6 0.91 29.18 4.65
N ASN A 7 1.39 27.99 5.03
CA ASN A 7 2.79 27.74 5.42
C ASN A 7 3.59 26.87 4.42
N ILE A 8 3.10 26.67 3.19
CA ILE A 8 3.83 25.90 2.16
C ILE A 8 4.79 26.83 1.43
N GLU A 9 6.05 26.85 1.86
CA GLU A 9 7.12 27.66 1.26
C GLU A 9 8.16 26.81 0.54
N THR A 10 8.21 25.50 0.81
CA THR A 10 9.17 24.57 0.22
C THR A 10 8.51 23.35 -0.42
N VAL A 11 9.27 22.62 -1.24
CA VAL A 11 8.83 21.32 -1.79
C VAL A 11 8.61 20.29 -0.66
N GLU A 12 9.34 20.38 0.45
CA GLU A 12 9.15 19.49 1.60
C GLU A 12 7.79 19.71 2.27
N ASP A 13 7.40 20.98 2.44
CA ASP A 13 6.09 21.34 3.00
C ASP A 13 4.97 20.85 2.09
N LEU A 14 5.17 20.98 0.77
CA LEU A 14 4.22 20.48 -0.21
C LEU A 14 4.09 18.95 -0.12
N LEU A 15 5.19 18.20 -0.09
CA LEU A 15 5.17 16.74 0.06
C LEU A 15 4.47 16.31 1.36
N HIS A 16 4.71 17.02 2.46
CA HIS A 16 4.01 16.79 3.71
C HIS A 16 2.50 17.03 3.57
N PHE A 17 2.11 18.13 2.91
CA PHE A 17 0.72 18.45 2.61
C PHE A 17 0.04 17.41 1.71
N GLU A 18 0.72 16.89 0.68
CA GLU A 18 0.22 15.79 -0.15
C GLU A 18 -0.07 14.55 0.72
N GLY A 19 0.82 14.22 1.65
CA GLY A 19 0.63 13.12 2.60
C GLY A 19 -0.59 13.32 3.52
N LEU A 20 -0.79 14.53 4.05
CA LEU A 20 -1.95 14.86 4.88
C LEU A 20 -3.26 14.82 4.08
N GLN A 21 -3.26 15.24 2.82
CA GLN A 21 -4.42 15.10 1.95
C GLN A 21 -4.76 13.63 1.66
N GLU A 22 -3.76 12.80 1.36
CA GLU A 22 -3.95 11.36 1.17
C GLU A 22 -4.59 10.71 2.40
N GLU A 23 -4.21 11.15 3.59
CA GLU A 23 -4.77 10.67 4.85
C GLU A 23 -6.21 11.10 5.15
N THR A 24 -6.67 12.16 4.50
CA THR A 24 -7.99 12.77 4.69
C THR A 24 -8.93 12.61 3.49
N ASP A 25 -8.47 11.98 2.40
CA ASP A 25 -9.25 11.60 1.20
C ASP A 25 -10.19 10.40 1.48
N ASP A 26 -10.92 10.49 2.59
CA ASP A 26 -12.02 9.59 2.91
C ASP A 26 -13.26 10.03 2.13
N TYR A 27 -13.69 9.21 1.18
CA TYR A 27 -14.97 9.41 0.51
C TYR A 27 -16.08 8.66 1.25
N ASN A 28 -17.23 9.33 1.42
CA ASN A 28 -18.35 8.80 2.18
C ASN A 28 -19.07 7.68 1.40
N GLU A 29 -18.61 6.45 1.54
CA GLU A 29 -19.35 5.28 1.04
C GLU A 29 -20.37 4.82 2.05
N LEU A 30 -21.63 4.77 1.60
CA LEU A 30 -22.67 4.07 2.33
C LEU A 30 -22.38 2.56 2.29
N PRO A 31 -22.57 1.83 3.39
CA PRO A 31 -22.48 0.38 3.38
C PRO A 31 -23.42 -0.17 2.29
N PRO A 32 -22.93 -1.01 1.37
CA PRO A 32 -23.80 -1.80 0.50
C PRO A 32 -24.78 -2.60 1.36
N GLU A 33 -26.06 -2.62 0.96
CA GLU A 33 -27.15 -3.26 1.73
C GLU A 33 -26.91 -4.76 1.98
N ASP A 34 -26.11 -5.40 1.13
CA ASP A 34 -25.78 -6.81 1.15
C ASP A 34 -24.37 -7.12 1.71
N ILE A 35 -23.67 -6.13 2.28
CA ILE A 35 -22.56 -6.40 3.21
C ILE A 35 -23.14 -6.65 4.59
N VAL A 36 -22.77 -7.82 5.16
CA VAL A 36 -23.23 -8.22 6.48
C VAL A 36 -22.03 -8.35 7.41
N ALA A 37 -22.06 -7.57 8.49
CA ALA A 37 -21.13 -7.72 9.61
C ALA A 37 -21.73 -8.67 10.65
N TYR A 38 -20.95 -9.65 11.09
CA TYR A 38 -21.35 -10.55 12.18
C TYR A 38 -20.13 -10.99 12.98
N ASN A 39 -20.35 -11.52 14.19
CA ASN A 39 -19.27 -11.97 15.06
C ASN A 39 -19.12 -13.49 15.00
N GLU A 40 -17.88 -13.95 14.92
CA GLU A 40 -17.47 -15.34 15.12
C GLU A 40 -16.57 -15.43 16.35
N LEU A 41 -16.59 -16.59 17.00
CA LEU A 41 -15.64 -16.97 18.03
C LEU A 41 -14.74 -18.05 17.46
N ARG A 42 -13.43 -17.79 17.43
CA ARG A 42 -12.44 -18.73 16.87
C ARG A 42 -11.33 -18.97 17.88
N SER A 43 -10.96 -20.23 18.07
CA SER A 43 -9.77 -20.55 18.88
C SER A 43 -8.51 -20.18 18.13
N CYS A 44 -7.43 -19.88 18.85
CA CYS A 44 -6.12 -19.63 18.25
C CYS A 44 -5.64 -20.83 17.42
N ALA A 45 -5.98 -22.06 17.82
CA ALA A 45 -5.70 -23.26 17.02
C ALA A 45 -6.49 -23.28 15.70
N ASP A 46 -7.75 -22.84 15.69
CA ASP A 46 -8.54 -22.73 14.45
C ASP A 46 -7.96 -21.65 13.54
N LEU A 47 -7.49 -20.52 14.09
CA LEU A 47 -6.79 -19.49 13.31
C LEU A 47 -5.51 -20.02 12.63
N LEU A 48 -4.70 -20.81 13.35
CA LEU A 48 -3.54 -21.49 12.77
C LEU A 48 -3.97 -22.46 11.64
N ARG A 49 -4.99 -23.29 11.89
CA ARG A 49 -5.52 -24.22 10.88
C ARG A 49 -5.99 -23.49 9.63
N MET A 50 -6.75 -22.39 9.79
CA MET A 50 -7.24 -21.57 8.69
C MET A 50 -6.08 -20.99 7.87
N TYR A 51 -5.04 -20.47 8.54
CA TYR A 51 -3.82 -19.99 7.88
C TYR A 51 -3.10 -21.11 7.11
N GLN A 52 -2.81 -22.24 7.76
CA GLN A 52 -2.11 -23.37 7.13
C GLN A 52 -2.90 -23.97 5.95
N SER A 53 -4.24 -23.90 5.99
CA SER A 53 -5.10 -24.35 4.88
C SER A 53 -5.24 -23.35 3.73
N GLY A 54 -4.69 -22.13 3.85
CA GLY A 54 -4.86 -21.04 2.89
C GLY A 54 -6.25 -20.37 2.93
N GLN A 55 -7.11 -20.71 3.90
CA GLN A 55 -8.43 -20.08 4.05
C GLN A 55 -8.33 -18.66 4.61
N LEU A 56 -7.29 -18.38 5.40
CA LEU A 56 -7.03 -17.09 6.01
C LEU A 56 -5.68 -16.57 5.53
N GLU A 57 -5.72 -15.54 4.70
CA GLU A 57 -4.53 -14.85 4.25
C GLU A 57 -4.14 -13.79 5.30
N ILE A 58 -3.06 -14.05 6.02
CA ILE A 58 -2.56 -13.15 7.08
C ILE A 58 -1.64 -12.10 6.49
N LYS A 59 -0.78 -12.44 5.54
CA LYS A 59 0.17 -11.53 4.93
C LYS A 59 0.17 -11.73 3.41
N PRO A 60 -0.73 -11.06 2.67
CA PRO A 60 -0.53 -10.96 1.24
C PRO A 60 0.84 -10.32 1.01
N ASP A 61 1.58 -10.74 -0.02
CA ASP A 61 2.96 -10.30 -0.28
C ASP A 61 3.13 -8.76 -0.27
N PHE A 62 2.04 -8.02 -0.40
CA PHE A 62 1.93 -6.59 -0.61
C PHE A 62 1.49 -5.82 0.65
N GLN A 63 1.24 -6.48 1.78
CA GLN A 63 1.04 -5.81 3.06
C GLN A 63 2.39 -5.54 3.74
N ARG A 64 2.49 -4.45 4.53
CA ARG A 64 3.69 -4.15 5.32
C ARG A 64 4.14 -5.34 6.16
N ASP A 65 5.44 -5.43 6.38
CA ASP A 65 5.99 -6.39 7.32
C ASP A 65 5.38 -6.24 8.72
N ILE A 66 5.47 -7.31 9.50
CA ILE A 66 5.08 -7.31 10.91
C ILE A 66 5.97 -6.30 11.64
N VAL A 67 5.42 -5.11 11.90
CA VAL A 67 6.13 -4.00 12.56
C VAL A 67 6.28 -4.19 14.06
N TRP A 68 5.51 -5.11 14.66
CA TRP A 68 5.71 -5.46 16.07
C TRP A 68 7.08 -6.10 16.27
N SER A 69 7.89 -5.48 17.13
CA SER A 69 9.16 -6.07 17.56
C SER A 69 8.94 -7.42 18.25
N ASN A 70 9.98 -8.24 18.31
CA ASN A 70 9.91 -9.54 19.01
C ASN A 70 9.40 -9.40 20.45
N THR A 71 9.73 -8.28 21.11
CA THR A 71 9.26 -7.90 22.46
C THR A 71 7.74 -7.72 22.50
N MET A 72 7.16 -6.98 21.55
CA MET A 72 5.70 -6.77 21.49
C MET A 72 4.96 -8.08 21.20
N GLN A 73 5.46 -8.88 20.26
CA GLN A 73 4.90 -10.22 19.97
C GLN A 73 4.96 -11.13 21.21
N THR A 74 6.08 -11.11 21.94
CA THR A 74 6.26 -11.87 23.20
C THR A 74 5.25 -11.45 24.26
N ARG A 75 5.03 -10.14 24.47
CA ARG A 75 4.04 -9.62 25.42
C ARG A 75 2.61 -10.02 25.06
N LEU A 76 2.27 -10.11 23.77
CA LEU A 76 0.97 -10.64 23.35
C LEU A 76 0.81 -12.10 23.75
N VAL A 77 1.81 -12.94 23.46
CA VAL A 77 1.75 -14.37 23.83
C VAL A 77 1.58 -14.53 25.33
N ASP A 78 2.33 -13.77 26.12
CA ASP A 78 2.20 -13.75 27.58
C ASP A 78 0.80 -13.29 28.03
N SER A 79 0.22 -12.27 27.38
CA SER A 79 -1.15 -11.83 27.65
C SER A 79 -2.18 -12.94 27.39
N VAL A 80 -2.01 -13.71 26.32
CA VAL A 80 -2.85 -14.88 26.01
C VAL A 80 -2.65 -15.99 27.05
N VAL A 81 -1.41 -16.28 27.43
CA VAL A 81 -1.07 -17.25 28.48
C VAL A 81 -1.69 -16.88 29.84
N LYS A 82 -1.73 -15.58 30.15
CA LYS A 82 -2.35 -15.00 31.35
C LYS A 82 -3.87 -14.84 31.24
N GLN A 83 -4.48 -15.18 30.09
CA GLN A 83 -5.90 -15.03 29.80
C GLN A 83 -6.40 -13.58 29.97
N LEU A 84 -5.57 -12.61 29.61
CA LEU A 84 -5.97 -11.21 29.58
C LEU A 84 -6.91 -10.96 28.38
N PRO A 85 -7.83 -9.98 28.48
CA PRO A 85 -8.67 -9.61 27.35
C PRO A 85 -7.84 -9.18 26.14
N ILE A 86 -7.99 -9.90 25.03
CA ILE A 86 -7.38 -9.53 23.74
C ILE A 86 -8.46 -8.82 22.91
N PRO A 87 -8.18 -7.64 22.33
CA PRO A 87 -9.17 -6.95 21.51
C PRO A 87 -9.61 -7.82 20.32
N SER A 88 -10.80 -7.55 19.78
CA SER A 88 -11.35 -8.32 18.66
C SER A 88 -10.54 -8.14 17.38
N LEU A 89 -10.52 -9.17 16.53
CA LEU A 89 -9.98 -9.10 15.18
C LEU A 89 -11.08 -8.66 14.21
N CYS A 90 -10.70 -8.09 13.06
CA CYS A 90 -11.64 -7.82 11.97
C CYS A 90 -11.11 -8.50 10.70
N ILE A 91 -11.96 -9.30 10.04
CA ILE A 91 -11.61 -9.96 8.79
C ILE A 91 -12.71 -9.77 7.75
N SER A 92 -12.34 -9.67 6.49
CA SER A 92 -13.29 -9.82 5.37
C SER A 92 -13.48 -11.30 5.03
N LEU A 93 -14.64 -11.63 4.49
CA LEU A 93 -14.96 -12.94 3.95
C LEU A 93 -15.65 -12.75 2.60
N ASP A 94 -15.03 -13.23 1.53
CA ASP A 94 -15.73 -13.41 0.26
C ASP A 94 -16.57 -14.67 0.34
N TYR A 95 -17.90 -14.52 0.32
CA TYR A 95 -18.78 -15.69 0.39
C TYR A 95 -18.77 -16.53 -0.88
N LYS A 96 -18.21 -16.04 -2.00
CA LYS A 96 -18.06 -16.78 -3.26
C LYS A 96 -16.84 -17.70 -3.24
N THR A 97 -15.68 -17.18 -2.86
CA THR A 97 -14.41 -17.93 -2.86
C THR A 97 -14.07 -18.55 -1.50
N GLN A 98 -14.73 -18.11 -0.43
CA GLN A 98 -14.41 -18.42 0.97
C GLN A 98 -13.06 -17.87 1.45
N GLU A 99 -12.42 -17.01 0.65
CA GLU A 99 -11.18 -16.32 1.00
C GLU A 99 -11.44 -15.28 2.10
N ARG A 100 -10.49 -15.16 3.02
CA ARG A 100 -10.55 -14.22 4.13
C ARG A 100 -9.29 -13.38 4.19
N PHE A 101 -9.44 -12.06 4.30
CA PHE A 101 -8.33 -11.14 4.54
C PHE A 101 -8.45 -10.46 5.90
N VAL A 102 -7.32 -10.30 6.57
CA VAL A 102 -7.23 -9.57 7.83
C VAL A 102 -7.35 -8.07 7.58
N ILE A 103 -8.35 -7.43 8.19
CA ILE A 103 -8.60 -5.98 8.13
C ILE A 103 -7.95 -5.26 9.30
N ASP A 104 -8.16 -5.80 10.51
CA ASP A 104 -7.56 -5.33 11.74
C ASP A 104 -7.05 -6.53 12.56
N GLY A 105 -5.94 -6.30 13.26
CA GLY A 105 -5.31 -7.29 14.13
C GLY A 105 -4.21 -8.11 13.48
N LEU A 106 -3.66 -7.67 12.34
CA LEU A 106 -2.53 -8.30 11.65
C LEU A 106 -1.40 -8.70 12.63
N GLN A 107 -0.95 -7.76 13.44
CA GLN A 107 0.17 -8.01 14.36
C GLN A 107 -0.18 -9.05 15.43
N ARG A 108 -1.45 -9.06 15.88
CA ARG A 108 -1.96 -10.00 16.89
C ARG A 108 -2.04 -11.41 16.31
N ILE A 109 -2.72 -11.55 15.17
CA ILE A 109 -2.94 -12.86 14.56
C ILE A 109 -1.63 -13.48 14.06
N SER A 110 -0.73 -12.68 13.47
CA SER A 110 0.60 -13.16 13.07
C SER A 110 1.43 -13.65 14.25
N SER A 111 1.42 -12.95 15.39
CA SER A 111 2.16 -13.36 16.58
C SER A 111 1.63 -14.69 17.15
N ILE A 112 0.30 -14.86 17.18
CA ILE A 112 -0.35 -16.09 17.66
C ILE A 112 -0.04 -17.27 16.74
N VAL A 113 -0.17 -17.06 15.42
CA VAL A 113 0.12 -18.08 14.42
C VAL A 113 1.59 -18.47 14.47
N LYS A 114 2.51 -17.51 14.52
CA LYS A 114 3.95 -17.75 14.66
C LYS A 114 4.30 -18.51 15.95
N PHE A 115 3.61 -18.23 17.06
CA PHE A 115 3.78 -18.98 18.30
C PHE A 115 3.31 -20.43 18.16
N LEU A 116 2.14 -20.64 17.58
CA LEU A 116 1.51 -21.96 17.48
C LEU A 116 2.02 -22.80 16.31
N ASP A 117 2.71 -22.20 15.34
CA ASP A 117 3.41 -22.90 14.27
C ASP A 117 4.78 -23.41 14.75
N ALA A 118 4.77 -24.10 15.89
CA ALA A 118 5.97 -24.60 16.56
C ALA A 118 6.44 -25.94 15.97
N GLU A 119 6.92 -25.85 14.73
CA GLU A 119 7.71 -26.88 14.05
C GLU A 119 9.21 -26.56 14.16
N VAL A 120 10.08 -27.55 13.96
CA VAL A 120 11.54 -27.36 14.05
C VAL A 120 12.03 -26.33 13.02
N THR A 121 11.44 -26.33 11.83
CA THR A 121 11.71 -25.37 10.75
C THR A 121 11.25 -23.95 11.08
N ASN A 122 10.28 -23.80 11.98
CA ASN A 122 9.65 -22.53 12.35
C ASN A 122 9.90 -22.20 13.84
N GLU A 123 11.07 -22.62 14.37
CA GLU A 123 11.44 -22.33 15.75
C GLU A 123 11.57 -20.83 15.97
N TRP A 124 10.77 -20.32 16.92
CA TRP A 124 10.76 -18.91 17.29
C TRP A 124 11.16 -18.74 18.75
N LYS A 125 12.22 -17.97 18.98
CA LYS A 125 12.68 -17.57 20.32
C LYS A 125 12.00 -16.29 20.78
N LEU A 126 11.22 -16.39 21.86
CA LEU A 126 10.60 -15.26 22.52
C LEU A 126 11.68 -14.37 23.17
N SER A 127 11.39 -13.08 23.31
CA SER A 127 12.27 -12.14 23.99
C SER A 127 12.42 -12.52 25.47
N LYS A 128 13.64 -12.35 26.01
CA LYS A 128 13.89 -12.48 27.45
C LYS A 128 13.55 -11.15 28.11
N LEU A 129 12.51 -11.15 28.92
CA LEU A 129 11.94 -9.96 29.57
C LEU A 129 11.55 -10.31 31.02
N GLU A 130 11.68 -9.36 31.94
CA GLU A 130 11.43 -9.55 33.38
C GLU A 130 9.93 -9.52 33.73
N ASP A 131 9.10 -8.89 32.89
CA ASP A 131 7.64 -8.75 33.06
C ASP A 131 6.82 -9.93 32.50
N ILE A 132 7.49 -10.94 31.95
CA ILE A 132 6.91 -12.10 31.26
C ILE A 132 7.04 -13.36 32.13
N ASP A 133 6.09 -14.29 32.03
CA ASP A 133 6.17 -15.58 32.71
C ASP A 133 7.51 -16.31 32.41
N ASP A 134 8.28 -16.65 33.45
CA ASP A 134 9.60 -17.28 33.35
C ASP A 134 9.60 -18.60 32.55
N ARG A 135 8.44 -19.26 32.45
CA ARG A 135 8.28 -20.50 31.68
C ARG A 135 8.33 -20.24 30.17
N ILE A 136 8.01 -19.03 29.71
CA ILE A 136 8.03 -18.66 28.29
C ILE A 136 9.13 -17.62 27.97
N SER A 137 9.53 -16.79 28.94
CA SER A 137 10.52 -15.72 28.76
C SER A 137 11.86 -16.26 28.25
N GLY A 138 12.32 -15.76 27.10
CA GLY A 138 13.56 -16.19 26.46
C GLY A 138 13.60 -17.63 25.94
N LYS A 139 12.48 -18.36 25.97
CA LYS A 139 12.35 -19.75 25.49
C LYS A 139 11.87 -19.80 24.04
N THR A 140 12.04 -20.95 23.39
CA THR A 140 11.50 -21.17 22.05
C THR A 140 10.08 -21.73 22.11
N ASN A 141 9.25 -21.41 21.13
CA ASN A 141 7.88 -21.96 21.00
C ASN A 141 7.88 -23.50 20.99
N VAL A 142 8.84 -24.14 20.33
CA VAL A 142 9.04 -25.61 20.34
C VAL A 142 9.35 -26.12 21.75
N PHE A 143 10.27 -25.47 22.46
CA PHE A 143 10.58 -25.85 23.85
C PHE A 143 9.35 -25.71 24.76
N ILE A 144 8.59 -24.62 24.63
CA ILE A 144 7.37 -24.39 25.41
C ILE A 144 6.32 -25.47 25.12
N LYS A 145 6.08 -25.80 23.83
CA LYS A 145 5.16 -26.86 23.41
C LYS A 145 5.46 -28.20 24.05
N ILE A 146 6.75 -28.56 24.18
CA ILE A 146 7.22 -29.84 24.73
C ILE A 146 7.23 -29.80 26.27
N ARG A 147 7.83 -28.77 26.88
CA ARG A 147 8.11 -28.73 28.32
C ARG A 147 6.96 -28.17 29.16
N TYR A 148 6.19 -27.25 28.60
CA TYR A 148 5.09 -26.51 29.23
C TYR A 148 3.84 -26.60 28.35
N ASN A 149 3.47 -27.84 28.00
CA ASN A 149 2.38 -28.13 27.09
C ASN A 149 1.04 -27.57 27.57
N ASP A 150 0.83 -27.48 28.89
CA ASP A 150 -0.35 -26.84 29.50
C ASP A 150 -0.51 -25.37 29.08
N LEU A 151 0.59 -24.61 29.03
CA LEU A 151 0.58 -23.22 28.56
C LEU A 151 0.35 -23.14 27.06
N TYR A 152 1.01 -24.01 26.30
CA TYR A 152 0.84 -24.05 24.86
C TYR A 152 -0.61 -24.38 24.47
N THR A 153 -1.20 -25.40 25.09
CA THR A 153 -2.60 -25.78 24.91
C THR A 153 -3.56 -24.70 25.40
N LYS A 154 -3.20 -23.95 26.46
CA LYS A 154 -3.98 -22.78 26.86
C LYS A 154 -4.02 -21.71 25.76
N VAL A 155 -2.90 -21.44 25.10
CA VAL A 155 -2.86 -20.53 23.94
C VAL A 155 -3.72 -21.08 22.81
N GLN A 156 -3.59 -22.38 22.46
CA GLN A 156 -4.39 -23.04 21.42
C GLN A 156 -5.90 -22.90 21.67
N ASN A 157 -6.32 -23.09 22.92
CA ASN A 157 -7.72 -23.09 23.32
C ASN A 157 -8.28 -21.70 23.59
N THR A 158 -7.45 -20.66 23.64
CA THR A 158 -7.93 -19.29 23.81
C THR A 158 -8.79 -18.92 22.61
N VAL A 159 -9.98 -18.39 22.88
CA VAL A 159 -10.95 -18.01 21.86
C VAL A 159 -10.94 -16.50 21.70
N LEU A 160 -10.77 -16.04 20.47
CA LEU A 160 -10.79 -14.63 20.11
C LEU A 160 -12.12 -14.26 19.45
N PRO A 161 -12.70 -13.10 19.80
CA PRO A 161 -13.81 -12.53 19.05
C PRO A 161 -13.31 -11.96 17.72
N ILE A 162 -14.04 -12.29 16.65
CA ILE A 162 -13.72 -11.84 15.29
C ILE A 162 -14.96 -11.23 14.67
N THR A 163 -14.87 -9.96 14.30
CA THR A 163 -15.84 -9.31 13.43
C THR A 163 -15.56 -9.76 11.99
N VAL A 164 -16.53 -10.41 11.36
CA VAL A 164 -16.45 -10.84 9.97
C VAL A 164 -17.32 -9.94 9.10
N LEU A 165 -16.73 -9.39 8.05
CA LEU A 165 -17.42 -8.65 7.01
C LEU A 165 -17.64 -9.55 5.81
N ARG A 166 -18.86 -10.08 5.71
CA ARG A 166 -19.26 -10.88 4.55
C ARG A 166 -19.52 -9.96 3.36
N CYS A 167 -18.81 -10.21 2.27
CA CYS A 167 -18.83 -9.38 1.07
C CYS A 167 -18.62 -10.23 -0.19
N ASP A 168 -18.70 -9.60 -1.37
CA ASP A 168 -18.49 -10.21 -2.67
C ASP A 168 -17.33 -9.47 -3.36
N TYR A 169 -16.16 -10.12 -3.50
CA TYR A 169 -14.99 -9.43 -4.08
C TYR A 169 -15.13 -9.17 -5.59
N SER A 170 -16.19 -9.67 -6.23
CA SER A 170 -16.51 -9.33 -7.61
C SER A 170 -17.28 -8.00 -7.73
N LYS A 171 -17.83 -7.45 -6.63
CA LYS A 171 -18.61 -6.21 -6.64
C LYS A 171 -17.75 -5.01 -6.25
N LYS A 172 -17.63 -4.05 -7.17
CA LYS A 172 -16.90 -2.79 -6.97
C LYS A 172 -17.32 -2.03 -5.70
N SER A 173 -18.63 -1.95 -5.43
CA SER A 173 -19.15 -1.28 -4.22
C SER A 173 -18.71 -1.96 -2.93
N HIS A 174 -18.52 -3.28 -2.93
CA HIS A 174 -18.04 -3.99 -1.75
C HIS A 174 -16.56 -3.74 -1.54
N MET A 175 -15.76 -3.76 -2.61
CA MET A 175 -14.33 -3.54 -2.54
C MET A 175 -13.98 -2.13 -2.07
N ASN A 176 -14.69 -1.12 -2.58
CA ASN A 176 -14.51 0.24 -2.11
C ASN A 176 -14.93 0.40 -0.62
N TYR A 177 -16.02 -0.24 -0.19
CA TYR A 177 -16.45 -0.14 1.20
C TYR A 177 -15.48 -0.85 2.15
N LEU A 178 -14.92 -1.99 1.73
CA LEU A 178 -13.82 -2.64 2.44
C LEU A 178 -12.63 -1.68 2.57
N PHE A 179 -12.23 -1.00 1.51
CA PHE A 179 -11.15 0.01 1.57
C PHE A 179 -11.44 1.08 2.63
N THR A 180 -12.66 1.62 2.66
CA THR A 180 -13.09 2.59 3.69
C THR A 180 -13.00 2.01 5.10
N ILE A 181 -13.39 0.75 5.31
CA ILE A 181 -13.29 0.11 6.63
C ILE A 181 -11.83 -0.11 7.03
N PHE A 182 -10.98 -0.59 6.10
CA PHE A 182 -9.55 -0.74 6.33
C PHE A 182 -8.93 0.58 6.79
N HIS A 183 -9.23 1.67 6.07
CA HIS A 183 -8.71 3.00 6.38
C HIS A 183 -9.17 3.47 7.77
N ARG A 184 -10.46 3.29 8.11
CA ARG A 184 -11.03 3.73 9.40
C ARG A 184 -10.60 2.90 10.61
N LEU A 185 -10.53 1.58 10.50
CA LEU A 185 -10.19 0.71 11.64
C LEU A 185 -8.70 0.79 12.00
N ASN A 186 -7.83 1.05 11.03
CA ASN A 186 -6.39 1.14 11.26
C ASN A 186 -5.93 2.49 11.85
N THR A 187 -6.84 3.33 12.35
CA THR A 187 -6.55 4.68 12.89
C THR A 187 -5.99 4.68 14.33
N GLY A 188 -6.17 3.61 15.11
CA GLY A 188 -5.73 3.53 16.52
C GLY A 188 -4.26 3.12 16.74
N GLY A 189 -3.47 2.96 15.68
CA GLY A 189 -2.06 2.55 15.71
C GLY A 189 -1.25 3.17 14.57
N SER A 190 -0.18 2.52 14.09
CA SER A 190 0.50 2.96 12.87
C SER A 190 -0.43 2.78 11.66
N LYS A 191 -1.16 3.85 11.30
CA LYS A 191 -2.14 3.93 10.21
C LYS A 191 -1.55 3.41 8.91
N LEU A 192 -2.26 2.54 8.19
CA LEU A 192 -1.83 2.07 6.86
C LEU A 192 -1.99 3.18 5.83
N SER A 193 -1.07 3.29 4.86
CA SER A 193 -1.20 4.19 3.72
C SER A 193 -2.30 3.66 2.78
N ASN A 194 -2.85 4.55 1.95
CA ASN A 194 -3.84 4.15 0.95
C ASN A 194 -3.28 3.05 0.03
N GLN A 195 -2.02 3.16 -0.39
CA GLN A 195 -1.39 2.13 -1.22
C GLN A 195 -1.23 0.79 -0.49
N GLU A 196 -0.89 0.77 0.81
CA GLU A 196 -0.85 -0.47 1.61
C GLU A 196 -2.22 -1.17 1.62
N ILE A 197 -3.30 -0.40 1.71
CA ILE A 197 -4.67 -0.95 1.68
C ILE A 197 -5.01 -1.46 0.28
N ARG A 198 -4.70 -0.70 -0.79
CA ARG A 198 -4.90 -1.13 -2.19
C ARG A 198 -4.18 -2.44 -2.47
N ASN A 199 -2.98 -2.57 -1.93
CA ASN A 199 -2.13 -3.73 -2.08
C ASN A 199 -2.76 -5.00 -1.49
N CYS A 200 -3.49 -4.87 -0.39
CA CYS A 200 -4.23 -5.98 0.22
C CYS A 200 -5.51 -6.33 -0.57
N ILE A 201 -6.27 -5.31 -0.95
CA ILE A 201 -7.63 -5.46 -1.49
C ILE A 201 -7.64 -5.78 -2.99
N TYR A 202 -6.73 -5.18 -3.75
CA TYR A 202 -6.64 -5.31 -5.21
C TYR A 202 -5.41 -6.11 -5.65
N ASN A 203 -5.02 -7.11 -4.86
CA ASN A 203 -3.89 -7.97 -5.18
C ASN A 203 -4.08 -8.70 -6.53
N GLY A 204 -3.01 -8.77 -7.33
CA GLY A 204 -2.96 -9.54 -8.55
C GLY A 204 -1.84 -9.11 -9.50
N SER A 205 -1.98 -9.39 -10.80
CA SER A 205 -0.89 -9.22 -11.79
C SER A 205 -0.42 -7.77 -11.92
N PHE A 206 -1.35 -6.81 -11.87
CA PHE A 206 -1.01 -5.39 -11.93
C PHE A 206 -0.24 -4.93 -10.68
N ASN A 207 -0.56 -5.48 -9.51
CA ASN A 207 0.19 -5.17 -8.29
C ASN A 207 1.64 -5.69 -8.38
N THR A 208 1.81 -6.92 -8.85
CA THR A 208 3.15 -7.48 -9.14
C THR A 208 3.93 -6.63 -10.12
N PHE A 209 3.27 -6.01 -11.11
CA PHE A 209 3.90 -5.04 -12.01
C PHE A 209 4.42 -3.81 -11.27
N LEU A 210 3.60 -3.18 -10.40
CA LEU A 210 4.02 -1.99 -9.64
C LEU A 210 5.29 -2.26 -8.82
N LYS A 211 5.33 -3.40 -8.12
CA LYS A 211 6.53 -3.86 -7.40
C LYS A 211 7.74 -3.98 -8.32
N LYS A 212 7.60 -4.70 -9.44
CA LYS A 212 8.69 -4.90 -10.39
C LYS A 212 9.21 -3.58 -10.95
N ALA A 213 8.32 -2.64 -11.25
CA ALA A 213 8.65 -1.33 -11.78
C ALA A 213 9.52 -0.54 -10.79
N VAL A 214 9.14 -0.46 -9.50
CA VAL A 214 9.91 0.30 -8.51
C VAL A 214 11.21 -0.37 -8.08
N THR A 215 11.33 -1.70 -8.23
CA THR A 215 12.57 -2.44 -7.99
C THR A 215 13.48 -2.54 -9.20
N SER A 216 13.08 -1.97 -10.35
CA SER A 216 13.90 -2.02 -11.57
C SER A 216 15.12 -1.09 -11.43
N ASP A 217 16.24 -1.48 -12.04
CA ASP A 217 17.49 -0.71 -12.01
C ASP A 217 17.25 0.75 -12.46
N ILE A 218 16.51 0.94 -13.57
CA ILE A 218 16.22 2.27 -14.11
C ILE A 218 15.45 3.15 -13.11
N TYR A 219 14.48 2.61 -12.37
CA TYR A 219 13.73 3.38 -11.38
C TYR A 219 14.60 3.73 -10.17
N THR A 220 15.37 2.77 -9.68
CA THR A 220 16.29 3.01 -8.55
C THR A 220 17.36 4.05 -8.91
N SER A 221 17.81 4.08 -10.18
CA SER A 221 18.74 5.09 -10.68
C SER A 221 18.11 6.47 -10.83
N VAL A 222 16.85 6.57 -11.28
CA VAL A 222 16.13 7.84 -11.38
C VAL A 222 15.96 8.47 -10.00
N PHE A 223 15.55 7.71 -9.00
CA PHE A 223 15.15 8.24 -7.70
C PHE A 223 16.19 8.07 -6.59
N ASP A 224 17.36 7.49 -6.89
CA ASP A 224 18.39 7.11 -5.92
C ASP A 224 17.82 6.31 -4.73
N VAL A 225 16.92 5.37 -5.04
CA VAL A 225 16.21 4.59 -4.01
C VAL A 225 17.10 3.47 -3.52
N HIS A 226 17.35 3.45 -2.22
CA HIS A 226 18.07 2.34 -1.59
C HIS A 226 17.09 1.23 -1.17
N PRO A 227 17.42 -0.06 -1.41
CA PRO A 227 16.55 -1.19 -1.04
C PRO A 227 16.19 -1.28 0.45
N GLN A 228 16.95 -0.63 1.34
CA GLN A 228 16.65 -0.60 2.78
C GLN A 228 15.76 0.56 3.21
N GLN A 229 15.43 1.49 2.31
CA GLN A 229 14.61 2.64 2.64
C GLN A 229 13.13 2.25 2.70
N ILE A 230 12.52 2.42 3.87
CA ILE A 230 11.09 2.20 4.06
C ILE A 230 10.35 3.43 3.53
N ASP A 231 9.71 3.30 2.37
CA ASP A 231 8.91 4.37 1.74
C ASP A 231 7.39 4.16 1.90
N ARG A 232 7.00 3.06 2.57
CA ARG A 232 5.60 2.65 2.76
C ARG A 232 4.80 2.56 1.46
N PHE A 233 5.46 2.07 0.41
CA PHE A 233 4.90 1.91 -0.93
C PHE A 233 4.54 3.23 -1.63
N SER A 234 5.13 4.35 -1.20
CA SER A 234 4.95 5.64 -1.86
C SER A 234 5.45 5.62 -3.31
N ASN A 235 6.53 4.88 -3.61
CA ASN A 235 7.01 4.71 -4.98
C ASN A 235 6.02 3.89 -5.84
N GLU A 236 5.43 2.84 -5.27
CA GLU A 236 4.41 2.05 -6.00
C GLU A 236 3.18 2.91 -6.31
N GLU A 237 2.77 3.77 -5.37
CA GLU A 237 1.68 4.72 -5.62
C GLU A 237 2.06 5.71 -6.73
N LEU A 238 3.29 6.21 -6.78
CA LEU A 238 3.73 7.12 -7.84
C LEU A 238 3.67 6.47 -9.23
N VAL A 239 4.12 5.21 -9.35
CA VAL A 239 4.00 4.44 -10.60
C VAL A 239 2.53 4.17 -10.93
N LEU A 240 1.70 3.85 -9.93
CA LEU A 240 0.26 3.68 -10.11
C LEU A 240 -0.39 4.97 -10.63
N ARG A 241 -0.07 6.13 -10.04
CA ARG A 241 -0.55 7.45 -10.47
C ARG A 241 -0.16 7.71 -11.92
N PHE A 242 1.10 7.48 -12.27
CA PHE A 242 1.59 7.61 -13.63
C PHE A 242 0.78 6.78 -14.63
N ILE A 243 0.66 5.47 -14.41
CA ILE A 243 -0.05 4.59 -15.34
C ILE A 243 -1.55 4.94 -15.36
N ALA A 244 -2.18 5.16 -14.20
CA ALA A 244 -3.60 5.49 -14.11
C ALA A 244 -3.94 6.79 -14.85
N PHE A 245 -3.16 7.86 -14.66
CA PHE A 245 -3.38 9.11 -15.39
C PHE A 245 -3.05 8.98 -16.86
N THR A 246 -2.01 8.23 -17.23
CA THR A 246 -1.68 8.00 -18.64
C THR A 246 -2.83 7.33 -19.38
N TYR A 247 -3.51 6.34 -18.81
CA TYR A 247 -4.57 5.61 -19.52
C TYR A 247 -5.99 6.18 -19.27
N ASN A 248 -6.26 6.73 -18.08
CA ASN A 248 -7.62 6.99 -17.61
C ASN A 248 -7.84 8.42 -17.08
N VAL A 249 -7.01 9.41 -17.41
CA VAL A 249 -7.19 10.81 -16.94
C VAL A 249 -8.62 11.36 -17.10
N THR A 250 -9.33 11.00 -18.18
CA THR A 250 -10.69 11.48 -18.45
C THR A 250 -11.74 10.97 -17.44
N SER A 251 -11.46 9.88 -16.72
CA SER A 251 -12.33 9.36 -15.67
C SER A 251 -12.04 9.96 -14.30
N TYR A 252 -11.04 10.84 -14.16
CA TYR A 252 -10.73 11.52 -12.91
C TYR A 252 -11.85 12.49 -12.50
N LYS A 253 -12.30 12.39 -11.25
CA LYS A 253 -13.43 13.17 -10.70
C LYS A 253 -13.06 14.02 -9.48
N GLY A 254 -11.77 14.23 -9.22
CA GLY A 254 -11.29 15.00 -8.06
C GLY A 254 -11.22 14.21 -6.75
N GLN A 255 -11.28 12.87 -6.81
CA GLN A 255 -11.07 11.97 -5.67
C GLN A 255 -9.95 11.01 -6.07
N LEU A 256 -8.73 11.25 -5.61
CA LEU A 256 -7.55 10.50 -6.05
C LEU A 256 -7.59 9.09 -5.52
N ALA A 257 -7.89 8.89 -4.25
CA ALA A 257 -7.96 7.56 -3.65
C ALA A 257 -8.96 6.67 -4.41
N LYS A 258 -10.15 7.20 -4.70
CA LYS A 258 -11.16 6.50 -5.50
C LYS A 258 -10.67 6.23 -6.92
N PHE A 259 -10.11 7.21 -7.61
CA PHE A 259 -9.60 7.03 -8.98
C PHE A 259 -8.58 5.90 -9.07
N LEU A 260 -7.61 5.85 -8.16
CA LEU A 260 -6.58 4.81 -8.11
C LEU A 260 -7.14 3.45 -7.69
N ASN A 261 -8.09 3.42 -6.74
CA ASN A 261 -8.80 2.20 -6.35
C ASN A 261 -9.55 1.58 -7.52
N GLU A 262 -10.26 2.40 -8.29
CA GLU A 262 -10.95 1.96 -9.49
C GLU A 262 -9.95 1.42 -10.51
N PHE A 263 -8.84 2.12 -10.77
CA PHE A 263 -7.83 1.65 -11.72
C PHE A 263 -7.23 0.29 -11.32
N MET A 264 -6.92 0.11 -10.03
CA MET A 264 -6.41 -1.16 -9.47
C MET A 264 -7.45 -2.29 -9.59
N ASP A 265 -8.72 -2.05 -9.26
CA ASP A 265 -9.76 -3.08 -9.35
C ASP A 265 -10.00 -3.56 -10.79
N HIS A 266 -10.01 -2.65 -11.76
CA HIS A 266 -10.15 -3.02 -13.18
C HIS A 266 -8.94 -3.82 -13.70
N ASN A 267 -7.73 -3.54 -13.20
CA ASN A 267 -6.50 -4.18 -13.66
C ASN A 267 -5.99 -5.31 -12.77
N LYS A 268 -6.68 -5.66 -11.67
CA LYS A 268 -6.23 -6.70 -10.72
C LYS A 268 -5.86 -8.03 -11.37
N ARG A 269 -6.55 -8.39 -12.46
CA ARG A 269 -6.29 -9.60 -13.27
C ARG A 269 -5.93 -9.26 -14.72
N ALA A 270 -5.18 -8.17 -14.93
CA ALA A 270 -4.67 -7.82 -16.25
C ALA A 270 -3.88 -8.98 -16.88
N THR A 271 -4.04 -9.17 -18.20
CA THR A 271 -3.35 -10.21 -18.97
C THR A 271 -1.84 -9.92 -19.03
N LEU A 272 -1.03 -10.95 -19.31
CA LEU A 272 0.41 -10.77 -19.49
C LEU A 272 0.72 -9.74 -20.57
N GLU A 273 0.01 -9.78 -21.70
CA GLU A 273 0.13 -8.80 -22.78
C GLU A 273 -0.09 -7.36 -22.30
N LYS A 274 -1.09 -7.15 -21.43
CA LYS A 274 -1.37 -5.81 -20.90
C LYS A 274 -0.32 -5.36 -19.89
N ILE A 275 0.20 -6.29 -19.09
CA ILE A 275 1.30 -6.04 -18.16
C ILE A 275 2.58 -5.69 -18.92
N ASP A 276 2.87 -6.40 -20.01
CA ASP A 276 4.02 -6.13 -20.87
C ASP A 276 3.88 -4.75 -21.54
N GLU A 277 2.68 -4.36 -21.98
CA GLU A 277 2.40 -3.02 -22.48
C GLU A 277 2.71 -1.93 -21.43
N TYR A 278 2.27 -2.13 -20.17
CA TYR A 278 2.57 -1.19 -19.09
C TYR A 278 4.08 -1.12 -18.79
N MET A 279 4.77 -2.26 -18.81
CA MET A 279 6.20 -2.33 -18.55
C MET A 279 7.04 -1.71 -19.68
N ASP A 280 6.63 -1.90 -20.94
CA ASP A 280 7.27 -1.26 -22.10
C ASP A 280 7.16 0.27 -22.00
N LEU A 281 5.95 0.78 -21.80
CA LEU A 281 5.71 2.22 -21.68
C LEU A 281 6.49 2.81 -20.50
N PHE A 282 6.47 2.14 -19.35
CA PHE A 282 7.22 2.54 -18.18
C PHE A 282 8.73 2.60 -18.46
N THR A 283 9.30 1.53 -19.00
CA THR A 283 10.75 1.41 -19.25
C THR A 283 11.21 2.47 -20.25
N ARG A 284 10.47 2.69 -21.33
CA ARG A 284 10.77 3.72 -22.34
C ARG A 284 10.69 5.13 -21.75
N THR A 285 9.63 5.42 -20.99
CA THR A 285 9.45 6.71 -20.30
C THR A 285 10.61 7.00 -19.34
N MET A 286 10.97 6.03 -18.51
CA MET A 286 12.08 6.15 -17.56
C MET A 286 13.43 6.25 -18.27
N SER A 287 13.59 5.60 -19.42
CA SER A 287 14.83 5.66 -20.20
C SER A 287 15.04 7.04 -20.84
N ILE A 288 13.99 7.64 -21.42
CA ILE A 288 14.06 9.03 -21.91
C ILE A 288 14.41 9.96 -20.75
N LEU A 289 13.70 9.84 -19.63
CA LEU A 289 13.93 10.71 -18.49
C LEU A 289 15.36 10.57 -17.93
N TYR A 290 15.77 9.36 -17.58
CA TYR A 290 17.04 9.15 -16.90
C TYR A 290 18.25 9.37 -17.81
N VAL A 291 18.25 8.73 -18.98
CA VAL A 291 19.43 8.69 -19.84
C VAL A 291 19.56 9.99 -20.63
N ARG A 292 18.45 10.49 -21.19
CA ARG A 292 18.49 11.62 -22.13
C ARG A 292 18.23 12.97 -21.47
N ILE A 293 17.21 13.06 -20.61
CA ILE A 293 16.87 14.34 -19.94
C ILE A 293 17.79 14.60 -18.74
N LEU A 294 17.99 13.61 -17.87
CA LEU A 294 18.78 13.77 -16.65
C LEU A 294 20.27 13.43 -16.83
N GLN A 295 20.66 12.95 -18.01
CA GLN A 295 22.04 12.60 -18.34
C GLN A 295 22.67 11.64 -17.31
N ASN A 296 21.90 10.62 -16.90
CA ASN A 296 22.24 9.62 -15.88
C ASN A 296 22.43 10.16 -14.45
N ASN A 297 21.88 11.34 -14.14
CA ASN A 297 21.80 11.85 -12.78
C ASN A 297 20.44 11.52 -12.16
N PRO A 298 20.36 11.34 -10.83
CA PRO A 298 19.09 11.24 -10.14
C PRO A 298 18.23 12.48 -10.37
N ILE A 299 16.92 12.29 -10.42
CA ILE A 299 15.96 13.37 -10.52
C ILE A 299 16.05 14.24 -9.27
N GLN A 300 15.94 15.55 -9.45
CA GLN A 300 15.78 16.46 -8.33
C GLN A 300 14.48 16.16 -7.57
N ARG A 301 14.41 16.59 -6.31
CA ARG A 301 13.21 16.37 -5.50
C ARG A 301 12.06 17.22 -6.01
N LEU A 302 10.98 16.57 -6.43
CA LEU A 302 9.75 17.19 -6.95
C LEU A 302 8.53 16.73 -6.12
N SER A 303 7.41 17.45 -6.25
CA SER A 303 6.12 16.99 -5.71
C SER A 303 5.63 15.75 -6.46
N LYS A 304 4.75 14.94 -5.85
CA LYS A 304 4.10 13.81 -6.56
C LYS A 304 3.29 14.32 -7.75
N ALA A 305 2.59 15.44 -7.60
CA ALA A 305 1.80 16.06 -8.67
C ALA A 305 2.64 16.54 -9.87
N THR A 306 3.83 17.07 -9.64
CA THR A 306 4.76 17.45 -10.73
C THR A 306 5.37 16.21 -11.38
N THR A 307 5.75 15.22 -10.56
CA THR A 307 6.41 14.00 -11.03
C THR A 307 5.47 13.13 -11.87
N GLU A 308 4.21 12.97 -11.46
CA GLU A 308 3.21 12.25 -12.25
C GLU A 308 2.92 12.94 -13.59
N ALA A 309 2.85 14.28 -13.60
CA ALA A 309 2.60 15.04 -14.82
C ALA A 309 3.77 14.94 -15.79
N LEU A 310 5.01 15.01 -15.28
CA LEU A 310 6.23 14.76 -16.05
C LEU A 310 6.17 13.39 -16.74
N PHE A 311 5.86 12.34 -15.99
CA PHE A 311 5.81 10.98 -16.53
C PHE A 311 4.69 10.84 -17.58
N VAL A 312 3.51 11.39 -17.33
CA VAL A 312 2.40 11.36 -18.29
C VAL A 312 2.74 12.14 -19.56
N GLY A 313 3.37 13.32 -19.43
CA GLY A 313 3.78 14.15 -20.57
C GLY A 313 4.76 13.44 -21.49
N ILE A 314 5.79 12.81 -20.92
CA ILE A 314 6.75 11.99 -21.67
C ILE A 314 6.04 10.79 -22.30
N ALA A 315 5.29 10.01 -21.52
CA ALA A 315 4.67 8.77 -21.99
C ALA A 315 3.65 8.99 -23.12
N ARG A 316 2.87 10.08 -23.07
CA ARG A 316 1.89 10.41 -24.11
C ARG A 316 2.54 10.83 -25.43
N ASN A 317 3.78 11.30 -25.39
CA ASN A 317 4.54 11.72 -26.56
C ASN A 317 5.73 10.79 -26.88
N ILE A 318 5.78 9.61 -26.26
CA ILE A 318 6.97 8.74 -26.24
C ILE A 318 7.56 8.47 -27.63
N ASN A 319 6.70 8.14 -28.61
CA ASN A 319 7.15 7.82 -29.96
C ASN A 319 7.80 9.01 -30.67
N ALA A 320 7.31 10.23 -30.44
CA ALA A 320 7.89 11.44 -31.03
C ALA A 320 9.20 11.81 -30.34
N LEU A 321 9.22 11.75 -29.01
CA LEU A 321 10.40 12.06 -28.19
C LEU A 321 11.57 11.11 -28.47
N GLU A 322 11.31 9.84 -28.78
CA GLU A 322 12.35 8.88 -29.18
C GLU A 322 13.03 9.23 -30.51
N GLN A 323 12.36 9.98 -31.39
CA GLN A 323 12.93 10.38 -32.69
C GLN A 323 13.78 11.65 -32.61
N ILE A 324 13.61 12.46 -31.56
CA ILE A 324 14.43 13.65 -31.31
C ILE A 324 15.89 13.18 -31.17
N GLN A 325 16.79 13.75 -31.98
CA GLN A 325 18.21 13.36 -31.98
C GLN A 325 19.03 14.13 -30.94
N GLU A 326 18.68 15.39 -30.69
CA GLU A 326 19.42 16.27 -29.78
C GLU A 326 18.81 16.20 -28.38
N ASP A 327 19.60 15.77 -27.40
CA ASP A 327 19.16 15.70 -26.00
C ASP A 327 18.84 17.09 -25.43
N ASP A 328 19.46 18.15 -25.95
CA ASP A 328 19.21 19.55 -25.57
C ASP A 328 17.73 19.95 -25.74
N GLU A 329 17.05 19.43 -26.76
CA GLU A 329 15.62 19.68 -26.98
C GLU A 329 14.75 19.00 -25.91
N LEU A 330 15.11 17.78 -25.51
CA LEU A 330 14.41 17.06 -24.44
C LEU A 330 14.64 17.72 -23.07
N MET A 331 15.88 18.17 -22.82
CA MET A 331 16.24 18.90 -21.61
C MET A 331 15.49 20.25 -21.53
N ALA A 332 15.36 20.97 -22.65
CA ALA A 332 14.57 22.19 -22.72
C ALA A 332 13.11 21.95 -22.34
N LYS A 333 12.46 20.91 -22.89
CA LYS A 333 11.08 20.54 -22.51
C LYS A 333 10.92 20.21 -21.02
N TYR A 334 11.92 19.56 -20.43
CA TYR A 334 11.93 19.29 -18.99
C TYR A 334 12.05 20.58 -18.17
N HIS A 335 12.94 21.50 -18.56
CA HIS A 335 13.05 22.81 -17.92
C HIS A 335 11.77 23.64 -18.06
N ASP A 336 11.14 23.63 -19.25
CA ASP A 336 9.86 24.30 -19.49
C ASP A 336 8.77 23.79 -18.53
N LEU A 337 8.71 22.49 -18.24
CA LEU A 337 7.77 21.93 -17.26
C LEU A 337 8.05 22.45 -15.85
N LEU A 338 9.32 22.49 -15.44
CA LEU A 338 9.70 22.92 -14.10
C LEU A 338 9.48 24.42 -13.87
N GLU A 339 9.59 25.22 -14.91
CA GLU A 339 9.38 26.68 -14.88
C GLU A 339 7.92 27.07 -15.12
N ASP A 340 7.07 26.16 -15.61
CA ASP A 340 5.67 26.44 -15.87
C ASP A 340 4.90 26.75 -14.58
N GLN A 341 4.16 27.88 -14.61
CA GLN A 341 3.44 28.42 -13.46
C GLN A 341 2.48 27.41 -12.83
N LEU A 342 1.92 26.47 -13.61
CA LEU A 342 1.00 25.45 -13.10
C LEU A 342 1.66 24.47 -12.11
N PHE A 343 2.99 24.32 -12.16
CA PHE A 343 3.78 23.45 -11.27
C PHE A 343 4.52 24.22 -10.18
N SER A 344 4.32 25.55 -10.09
CA SER A 344 4.79 26.35 -8.96
C SER A 344 4.14 25.93 -7.64
N LEU A 345 4.83 26.18 -6.52
CA LEU A 345 4.31 25.88 -5.18
C LEU A 345 2.95 26.55 -4.92
N ASP A 346 2.77 27.79 -5.37
CA ASP A 346 1.53 28.55 -5.21
C ASP A 346 0.37 27.95 -5.98
N SER A 347 0.60 27.46 -7.20
CA SER A 347 -0.42 26.78 -7.99
C SER A 347 -0.79 25.42 -7.39
N LEU A 348 0.22 24.66 -6.92
CA LEU A 348 0.02 23.30 -6.40
C LEU A 348 -0.70 23.28 -5.05
N LYS A 349 -0.41 24.22 -4.14
CA LYS A 349 -1.09 24.31 -2.84
C LYS A 349 -2.58 24.65 -3.00
N GLU A 350 -2.94 25.42 -4.02
CA GLU A 350 -4.33 25.70 -4.32
C GLU A 350 -4.97 24.55 -5.10
N GLY A 351 -5.67 23.64 -4.41
CA GLY A 351 -6.52 22.66 -5.09
C GLY A 351 -5.75 21.54 -5.80
N LEU A 352 -4.73 21.00 -5.13
CA LEU A 352 -3.92 19.87 -5.59
C LEU A 352 -4.74 18.70 -6.15
N ALA A 353 -5.78 18.25 -5.44
CA ALA A 353 -6.65 17.15 -5.87
C ALA A 353 -7.92 17.61 -6.63
N GLN A 354 -8.09 18.90 -6.91
CA GLN A 354 -9.27 19.38 -7.62
C GLN A 354 -9.25 18.88 -9.07
N LYS A 355 -10.39 18.32 -9.52
CA LYS A 355 -10.53 17.72 -10.85
C LYS A 355 -9.95 18.58 -11.96
N ASP A 356 -10.43 19.81 -12.07
CA ASP A 356 -10.08 20.68 -13.20
C ASP A 356 -8.59 21.05 -13.15
N LYS A 357 -8.05 21.35 -11.96
CA LYS A 357 -6.62 21.67 -11.79
C LYS A 357 -5.70 20.50 -12.14
N VAL A 358 -6.04 19.26 -11.72
CA VAL A 358 -5.28 18.06 -12.09
C VAL A 358 -5.29 17.84 -13.60
N ILE A 359 -6.48 17.90 -14.23
CA ILE A 359 -6.61 17.70 -15.67
C ILE A 359 -5.84 18.78 -16.43
N THR A 360 -5.93 20.05 -16.02
CA THR A 360 -5.18 21.15 -16.64
C THR A 360 -3.67 20.91 -16.54
N ARG A 361 -3.14 20.51 -15.38
CA ARG A 361 -1.70 20.20 -15.22
C ARG A 361 -1.25 19.04 -16.12
N ILE A 362 -2.02 17.95 -16.15
CA ILE A 362 -1.69 16.80 -16.99
C ILE A 362 -1.69 17.18 -18.47
N ASN A 363 -2.72 17.88 -18.94
CA ASN A 363 -2.79 18.32 -20.33
C ASN A 363 -1.64 19.29 -20.67
N ARG A 364 -1.30 20.20 -19.75
CA ARG A 364 -0.17 21.10 -19.94
C ARG A 364 1.15 20.36 -20.09
N ALA A 365 1.40 19.34 -19.25
CA ALA A 365 2.58 18.50 -19.41
C ALA A 365 2.59 17.77 -20.76
N ILE A 366 1.45 17.26 -21.21
CA ILE A 366 1.35 16.63 -22.55
C ILE A 366 1.68 17.65 -23.65
N GLU A 367 1.22 18.89 -23.56
CA GLU A 367 1.54 19.96 -24.52
C GLU A 367 3.03 20.31 -24.55
N ILE A 368 3.66 20.46 -23.38
CA ILE A 368 5.09 20.80 -23.28
C ILE A 368 5.96 19.72 -23.95
N PHE A 369 5.59 18.45 -23.74
CA PHE A 369 6.29 17.30 -24.32
C PHE A 369 5.85 16.91 -25.74
N SER A 370 4.90 17.65 -26.35
CA SER A 370 4.41 17.37 -27.71
C SER A 370 5.38 17.74 -28.84
#